data_AF-A0A545T4X5-F1
#
_entry.id   AF-A0A545T4X5-F1
#
_cell.length_a   1.000
_cell.length_b   1.000
_cell.length_c   1.000
_cell.angle_alpha   90.00
_cell.angle_beta   90.00
_cell.angle_gamma   90.00
#
_symmetry.space_group_name_H-M   'P 1'
#
loop_
_entity.id
_entity.type
_entity.pdbx_description
1 polymer ?
#
loop_
_entity_poly.entity_id
_entity_poly.type
_entity_poly.pdbx_seq_one_letter_code
_entity_poly.pdbx_strand_id
1 'polypeptide(L)'
;MNIDQRIKQELESEAESIDEILNDKQGLFDLVAGSFKAGLGPWVVVINIIILVVTGLMVWSGYEFFTAEQMQDQVFWGVCLVIAAMAQIAMKQWVWLEMYRGSLLREIKRVEIAVAKLSSKVNSQNE
;
A
#
# COMPACT_ATOMS: atom_id res chain seq x y z
N MET A 1 34.80 2.93 33.93
CA MET A 1 33.43 2.73 33.42
C MET A 1 33.35 1.31 32.90
N ASN A 2 32.45 0.49 33.45
CA ASN A 2 32.37 -0.93 33.09
C ASN A 2 31.76 -1.05 31.69
N ILE A 3 32.34 -1.89 30.83
CA ILE A 3 31.89 -2.12 29.44
C ILE A 3 30.40 -2.48 29.40
N ASP A 4 29.94 -3.20 30.43
CA ASP A 4 28.54 -3.55 30.66
C ASP A 4 27.60 -2.33 30.72
N GLN A 5 28.04 -1.22 31.33
CA GLN A 5 27.25 0.01 31.40
C GLN A 5 27.16 0.70 30.04
N ARG A 6 28.21 0.63 29.21
CA ARG A 6 28.17 1.18 27.85
C ARG A 6 27.27 0.36 26.94
N ILE A 7 27.36 -0.97 27.02
CA ILE A 7 26.49 -1.88 26.26
C ILE A 7 25.02 -1.65 26.63
N LYS A 8 24.72 -1.50 27.93
CA LYS A 8 23.37 -1.23 28.40
C LYS A 8 22.83 0.11 27.91
N GLN A 9 23.67 1.14 27.89
CA GLN A 9 23.31 2.49 27.45
C GLN A 9 23.15 2.58 25.92
N GLU A 10 23.97 1.86 25.14
CA GLU A 10 23.79 1.72 23.69
C GLU A 10 22.50 0.94 23.37
N LEU A 11 22.25 -0.18 24.06
CA LEU A 11 21.02 -0.96 23.92
C LEU A 11 19.77 -0.16 24.31
N GLU A 12 19.83 0.65 25.36
CA GLU A 12 18.73 1.52 25.76
C GLU A 12 18.48 2.63 24.72
N SER A 13 19.52 3.28 24.20
CA SER A 13 19.34 4.29 23.13
C SER A 13 18.84 3.69 21.81
N GLU A 14 19.26 2.46 21.50
CA GLU A 14 18.84 1.75 20.29
C GLU A 14 17.41 1.22 20.45
N ALA A 15 17.04 0.75 21.64
CA ALA A 15 15.66 0.40 21.97
C ALA A 15 14.75 1.63 21.90
N GLU A 16 15.21 2.79 22.37
CA GLU A 16 14.44 4.05 22.34
C GLU A 16 14.25 4.56 20.90
N SER A 17 15.27 4.48 20.04
CA SER A 17 15.12 4.81 18.61
C SER A 17 14.25 3.82 17.83
N ILE A 18 14.26 2.53 18.22
CA ILE A 18 13.35 1.53 17.66
C ILE A 18 11.92 1.77 18.18
N ASP A 19 11.74 2.08 19.45
CA ASP A 19 10.44 2.41 20.03
C ASP A 19 9.88 3.70 19.43
N GLU A 20 10.70 4.70 19.11
CA GLU A 20 10.27 5.91 18.38
C GLU A 20 9.75 5.56 16.97
N ILE A 21 10.37 4.58 16.30
CA ILE A 21 9.91 4.03 15.01
C ILE A 21 8.67 3.13 15.16
N LEU A 22 8.50 2.45 16.30
CA LEU A 22 7.37 1.55 16.59
C LEU A 22 6.14 2.29 17.13
N ASN A 23 6.35 3.40 17.84
CA ASN A 23 5.32 4.25 18.44
C ASN A 23 4.74 5.25 17.43
N ASP A 24 5.33 5.32 16.22
CA ASP A 24 4.65 5.73 15.00
C ASP A 24 3.59 4.67 14.65
N LYS A 25 2.55 4.60 15.49
CA LYS A 25 1.24 4.06 15.11
C LYS A 25 0.69 4.99 14.04
N GLN A 26 1.29 4.96 12.85
CA GLN A 26 0.68 5.51 11.65
C GLN A 26 -0.72 4.92 11.61
N GLY A 27 -1.74 5.76 11.84
CA GLY A 27 -3.11 5.31 11.70
C GLY A 27 -3.30 4.69 10.31
N LEU A 28 -4.34 3.88 10.10
CA LEU A 28 -4.66 3.40 8.75
C LEU A 28 -4.68 4.57 7.73
N PHE A 29 -5.09 5.76 8.18
CA PHE A 29 -4.99 7.01 7.43
C PHE A 29 -3.57 7.52 7.18
N ASP A 30 -2.63 7.40 8.12
CA ASP A 30 -1.22 7.76 7.91
C ASP A 30 -0.46 6.73 7.07
N LEU A 31 -0.86 5.45 7.10
CA LEU A 31 -0.36 4.42 6.17
C LEU A 31 -0.85 4.70 4.74
N VAL A 32 -2.11 5.11 4.59
CA VAL A 32 -2.65 5.58 3.31
C VAL A 32 -1.95 6.87 2.87
N ALA A 33 -1.81 7.87 3.75
CA ALA A 33 -1.13 9.14 3.48
C ALA A 33 0.38 8.97 3.23
N GLY A 34 1.03 8.01 3.89
CA GLY A 34 2.42 7.61 3.69
C GLY A 34 2.62 6.93 2.34
N SER A 35 1.63 6.15 1.89
CA SER A 35 1.58 5.58 0.54
C SER A 35 1.45 6.68 -0.53
N PHE A 36 0.76 7.80 -0.21
CA PHE A 36 0.72 9.02 -1.02
C PHE A 36 2.03 9.85 -0.97
N LYS A 37 2.92 9.59 -0.01
CA LYS A 37 4.20 10.30 0.15
C LYS A 37 5.42 9.53 -0.39
N ALA A 38 5.33 8.21 -0.52
CA ALA A 38 6.32 7.41 -1.23
C ALA A 38 6.34 7.80 -2.71
N GLY A 39 7.44 7.59 -3.45
CA GLY A 39 7.64 8.07 -4.84
C GLY A 39 6.57 7.64 -5.88
N LEU A 40 5.63 6.77 -5.51
CA LEU A 40 4.47 6.33 -6.30
C LEU A 40 3.15 7.04 -5.90
N GLY A 41 3.17 7.92 -4.90
CA GLY A 41 1.98 8.60 -4.39
C GLY A 41 1.21 9.41 -5.42
N PRO A 42 1.86 10.23 -6.26
CA PRO A 42 1.19 10.91 -7.38
C PRO A 42 0.56 9.91 -8.37
N TRP A 43 1.18 8.74 -8.55
CA TRP A 43 0.67 7.69 -9.43
C TRP A 43 -0.61 7.04 -8.89
N VAL A 44 -0.69 6.83 -7.57
CA VAL A 44 -1.91 6.34 -6.90
C VAL A 44 -3.06 7.33 -7.00
N VAL A 45 -2.79 8.64 -6.94
CA VAL A 45 -3.80 9.69 -7.18
C VAL A 45 -4.32 9.60 -8.62
N VAL A 46 -3.42 9.51 -9.60
CA VAL A 46 -3.80 9.41 -11.02
C VAL A 46 -4.65 8.16 -11.27
N ILE A 47 -4.27 7.00 -10.70
CA ILE A 47 -5.06 5.77 -10.81
C ILE A 47 -6.46 5.95 -10.19
N ASN A 48 -6.58 6.61 -9.04
CA ASN A 48 -7.89 6.86 -8.42
C ASN A 48 -8.78 7.76 -9.26
N ILE A 49 -8.20 8.77 -9.92
CA ILE A 49 -8.94 9.62 -10.87
C ILE A 49 -9.44 8.78 -12.04
N ILE A 50 -8.60 7.90 -12.60
CA ILE A 50 -9.01 6.98 -13.68
C ILE A 50 -10.13 6.05 -13.22
N ILE A 51 -10.05 5.51 -12.00
CA ILE A 51 -11.10 4.67 -11.41
C ILE A 51 -12.42 5.45 -11.36
N LEU A 52 -12.41 6.70 -10.89
CA LEU A 52 -13.61 7.56 -10.85
C LEU A 52 -14.20 7.81 -12.24
N VAL A 53 -13.36 8.07 -13.25
CA VAL A 53 -13.81 8.24 -14.64
C VAL A 53 -14.50 6.98 -15.14
N VAL A 54 -13.92 5.80 -14.86
CA VAL A 54 -14.49 4.51 -15.26
C VAL A 54 -15.79 4.22 -14.50
N THR A 55 -15.89 4.61 -13.22
CA THR A 55 -17.15 4.56 -12.48
C THR A 55 -18.22 5.43 -13.16
N GLY A 56 -17.87 6.64 -13.61
CA GLY A 56 -18.76 7.51 -14.38
C GLY A 56 -19.25 6.85 -15.67
N LEU A 57 -18.34 6.23 -16.43
CA LEU A 57 -18.68 5.49 -17.65
C LEU A 57 -19.57 4.28 -17.37
N MET A 58 -19.38 3.60 -16.24
CA MET A 58 -20.23 2.49 -15.80
C MET A 58 -21.65 2.96 -15.52
N VAL A 59 -21.82 4.08 -14.81
CA VAL A 59 -23.13 4.67 -14.53
C VAL A 59 -23.81 5.13 -15.81
N TRP A 60 -23.07 5.78 -16.71
CA TRP A 60 -23.59 6.21 -18.02
C TRP A 60 -24.05 5.02 -18.86
N SER A 61 -23.23 3.97 -18.96
CA SER A 61 -23.59 2.75 -19.71
C SER A 61 -24.82 2.07 -19.12
N GLY A 62 -24.98 2.11 -17.79
CA GLY A 62 -26.18 1.62 -17.13
C GLY A 62 -27.41 2.45 -17.45
N TYR A 63 -27.29 3.78 -17.45
CA TYR A 63 -28.38 4.66 -17.82
C TYR A 63 -28.86 4.42 -19.26
N GLU A 64 -27.93 4.30 -20.22
CA GLU A 64 -28.30 4.04 -21.61
C GLU A 64 -28.82 2.63 -21.85
N PHE A 65 -28.37 1.65 -21.07
CA PHE A 65 -28.96 0.31 -21.09
C PHE A 65 -30.47 0.35 -20.79
N PHE A 66 -30.92 1.18 -19.84
CA PHE A 66 -32.34 1.31 -19.50
C PHE A 66 -33.13 2.25 -20.41
N THR A 67 -32.45 3.18 -21.09
CA THR A 67 -33.10 4.22 -21.92
C THR A 67 -33.16 3.85 -23.40
N ALA A 68 -32.32 2.89 -23.85
CA ALA A 68 -32.29 2.47 -25.25
C ALA A 68 -33.61 1.83 -25.72
N GLU A 69 -34.14 2.34 -26.84
CA GLU A 69 -35.38 1.86 -27.47
C GLU A 69 -35.18 0.59 -28.30
N GLN A 70 -33.97 0.39 -28.84
CA GLN A 70 -33.64 -0.76 -29.70
C GLN A 70 -32.90 -1.84 -28.92
N MET A 71 -33.28 -3.10 -29.16
CA MET A 71 -32.67 -4.25 -28.50
C MET A 71 -31.18 -4.40 -28.80
N GLN A 72 -30.73 -4.01 -30.00
CA GLN A 72 -29.32 -4.03 -30.37
C GLN A 72 -28.50 -3.04 -29.51
N ASP A 73 -29.02 -1.83 -29.29
CA ASP A 73 -28.36 -0.81 -28.49
C ASP A 73 -28.34 -1.19 -27.01
N GLN A 74 -29.43 -1.81 -26.51
CA GLN A 74 -29.46 -2.38 -25.15
C GLN A 74 -28.35 -3.44 -24.97
N VAL A 75 -28.17 -4.35 -25.93
CA VAL A 75 -27.11 -5.36 -25.83
C VAL A 75 -25.72 -4.71 -25.83
N PHE A 76 -25.48 -3.72 -26.68
CA PHE A 76 -24.21 -2.99 -26.72
C PHE A 76 -23.89 -2.32 -25.38
N TRP A 77 -24.82 -1.52 -24.85
CA TRP A 77 -24.66 -0.84 -23.56
C TRP A 77 -24.56 -1.82 -22.38
N GLY A 78 -25.25 -2.97 -22.46
CA GLY A 78 -25.15 -4.05 -21.48
C GLY A 78 -23.76 -4.67 -21.44
N VAL A 79 -23.15 -4.95 -22.61
CA VAL A 79 -21.76 -5.44 -22.69
C VAL A 79 -20.78 -4.39 -22.18
N CYS A 80 -20.96 -3.12 -22.56
CA CYS A 80 -20.15 -2.01 -22.04
C CYS A 80 -20.23 -1.92 -20.51
N LEU A 81 -21.42 -2.07 -19.93
CA LEU A 81 -21.62 -2.07 -18.48
C LEU A 81 -20.89 -3.23 -17.80
N VAL A 82 -20.97 -4.44 -18.35
CA VAL A 82 -20.27 -5.61 -17.79
C VAL A 82 -18.76 -5.41 -17.84
N ILE A 83 -18.22 -4.94 -18.98
CA ILE A 83 -16.78 -4.66 -19.11
C ILE A 83 -16.36 -3.57 -18.12
N ALA A 84 -17.13 -2.49 -18.00
CA ALA A 84 -16.85 -1.42 -17.04
C ALA A 84 -16.87 -1.93 -15.59
N ALA A 85 -17.81 -2.81 -15.23
CA ALA A 85 -17.88 -3.44 -13.92
C ALA A 85 -16.67 -4.35 -13.65
N MET A 86 -16.26 -5.18 -14.62
CA MET A 86 -15.07 -6.02 -14.51
C MET A 86 -13.80 -5.16 -14.37
N ALA A 87 -13.70 -4.07 -15.14
CA ALA A 87 -12.60 -3.12 -15.07
C ALA A 87 -12.53 -2.47 -13.67
N GLN A 88 -13.66 -2.08 -13.08
CA GLN A 88 -13.72 -1.55 -11.71
C GLN A 88 -13.20 -2.55 -10.68
N ILE A 89 -13.61 -3.82 -10.77
CA ILE A 89 -13.14 -4.87 -9.87
C ILE A 89 -11.63 -5.06 -10.01
N ALA A 90 -11.12 -5.18 -11.25
CA ALA A 90 -9.71 -5.38 -11.53
C ALA A 90 -8.85 -4.20 -11.03
N MET A 91 -9.27 -2.96 -11.28
CA MET A 91 -8.56 -1.77 -10.80
C MET A 91 -8.51 -1.72 -9.28
N LYS A 92 -9.63 -2.03 -8.60
CA LYS A 92 -9.65 -2.05 -7.14
C LYS A 92 -8.71 -3.13 -6.61
N GLN A 93 -8.73 -4.34 -7.16
CA GLN A 93 -7.80 -5.41 -6.77
C GLN A 93 -6.33 -4.99 -6.94
N TRP A 94 -6.01 -4.32 -8.05
CA TRP A 94 -4.65 -3.82 -8.29
C TRP A 94 -4.19 -2.81 -7.23
N VAL A 95 -5.05 -1.84 -6.86
CA VAL A 95 -4.73 -0.86 -5.81
C VAL A 95 -4.44 -1.55 -4.48
N TRP A 96 -5.25 -2.55 -4.11
CA TRP A 96 -5.04 -3.32 -2.88
C TRP A 96 -3.73 -4.12 -2.92
N LEU A 97 -3.41 -4.72 -4.07
CA LEU A 97 -2.16 -5.45 -4.26
C LEU A 97 -0.94 -4.52 -4.13
N GLU A 98 -1.00 -3.32 -4.70
CA GLU A 98 0.08 -2.34 -4.62
C GLU A 98 0.30 -1.85 -3.18
N MET A 99 -0.78 -1.60 -2.43
CA MET A 99 -0.70 -1.28 -1.00
C MET A 99 -0.07 -2.42 -0.19
N TYR A 100 -0.49 -3.66 -0.45
CA TYR A 100 0.07 -4.83 0.22
C TYR A 100 1.56 -5.02 -0.11
N ARG A 101 1.97 -4.78 -1.35
CA ARG A 101 3.37 -4.77 -1.78
C ARG A 101 4.20 -3.77 -0.98
N GLY A 102 3.68 -2.55 -0.77
CA GLY A 102 4.33 -1.53 0.04
C GLY A 102 4.53 -1.96 1.50
N SER A 103 3.51 -2.55 2.11
CA SER A 103 3.59 -3.07 3.49
C SER A 103 4.62 -4.19 3.61
N LEU A 104 4.58 -5.16 2.69
CA LEU A 104 5.53 -6.27 2.67
C LEU A 104 6.98 -5.81 2.52
N LEU A 105 7.25 -4.83 1.65
CA LEU A 105 8.61 -4.29 1.49
C LEU A 105 9.13 -3.62 2.77
N ARG A 106 8.27 -2.94 3.54
CA ARG A 106 8.64 -2.37 4.85
C ARG A 106 8.94 -3.46 5.88
N GLU A 107 8.17 -4.54 5.88
CA GLU A 107 8.38 -5.69 6.77
C GLU A 107 9.69 -6.43 6.42
N ILE A 108 9.97 -6.66 5.14
CA ILE A 108 11.23 -7.29 4.69
C ILE A 108 12.44 -6.46 5.12
N LYS A 109 12.41 -5.14 4.91
CA LYS A 109 13.50 -4.25 5.37
C LYS A 109 13.72 -4.30 6.88
N ARG A 110 12.64 -4.41 7.67
CA ARG A 110 12.74 -4.57 9.12
C ARG A 110 13.43 -5.88 9.49
N VAL A 111 13.09 -6.97 8.81
CA VAL A 111 13.74 -8.29 9.01
C VAL A 111 15.21 -8.23 8.60
N GLU A 112 15.54 -7.60 7.47
CA GLU A 112 16.92 -7.45 6.98
C GLU A 112 17.80 -6.72 8.00
N ILE A 113 17.31 -5.61 8.57
CA ILE A 113 18.02 -4.87 9.62
C ILE A 113 18.20 -5.72 10.88
N ALA A 114 17.16 -6.45 11.32
CA ALA A 114 17.25 -7.31 12.50
C ALA A 114 18.29 -8.43 12.32
N VAL A 115 18.35 -9.04 11.13
CA VAL A 115 19.36 -10.06 10.79
C VAL A 115 20.76 -9.46 10.73
N ALA A 116 20.93 -8.28 10.13
CA ALA A 116 22.22 -7.59 10.08
C ALA A 116 22.78 -7.27 11.48
N LYS A 117 21.93 -6.78 12.39
CA LYS A 117 22.30 -6.53 13.80
C LYS A 117 22.65 -7.80 14.56
N LEU A 118 21.93 -8.90 14.30
CA LEU A 118 22.24 -10.19 14.92
C LEU A 118 23.60 -10.70 14.45
N SER A 119 23.89 -10.60 13.14
CA SER A 119 25.17 -10.98 12.56
C SER A 119 26.33 -10.16 13.13
N SER A 120 26.17 -8.84 13.27
CA SER A 120 27.22 -7.99 13.87
C SER A 120 27.47 -8.33 15.34
N LYS A 121 26.40 -8.61 16.10
CA LYS A 121 26.52 -9.02 17.52
C LYS A 121 27.26 -10.34 17.67
N VAL A 122 26.94 -11.34 16.84
CA VAL A 122 27.63 -12.64 16.84
C VAL A 122 29.12 -12.48 16.48
N ASN A 123 29.45 -11.66 15.49
CA ASN A 123 30.85 -11.40 15.14
C ASN A 123 31.62 -10.72 16.29
N SER A 124 31.03 -9.72 16.95
CA SER A 124 31.64 -9.03 18.09
C SER A 124 31.80 -9.88 19.35
N GLN A 125 31.12 -11.03 19.45
CA GLN A 125 31.29 -12.00 20.54
C GLN A 125 32.37 -13.05 20.26
N ASN A 126 32.78 -13.19 18.99
CA ASN A 126 33.81 -14.14 18.56
C ASN A 126 35.21 -13.51 18.43
N GLU A 127 35.30 -12.18 18.49
CA GLU A 127 36.55 -11.42 18.68
C GLU A 127 36.81 -11.12 20.16
#